data_AF-A0A317E5M8-F1
#
_entry.id   AF-A0A317E5M8-F1
#
_cell.length_a   1.000
_cell.length_b   1.000
_cell.length_c   1.000
_cell.angle_alpha   90.00
_cell.angle_beta   90.00
_cell.angle_gamma   90.00
#
_symmetry.space_group_name_H-M   'P 1'
#
loop_
_entity.id
_entity.type
_entity.pdbx_description
1 polymer ?
#
loop_
_entity_poly.entity_id
_entity_poly.type
_entity_poly.pdbx_seq_one_letter_code
_entity_poly.pdbx_strand_id
1 'polypeptide(L)'
;MRPLSSTAEGGFSIAEAFTLLSLVFPKAKGSLARWSDVDFALAGAHLMDLSFRNRIDSDVETIFAVEGVTEGAGAMPLALAVLYRLGGKASPVVVLNEVVCRVGDLRAETLASLERKGALRRRTRPIFWAFTQSKIADPAQAEIDGMREVLASLIETGELPDPEQAALISLLHACGMIGAVFGGAEPGKWLSRHSDRVEAIRRMDTVGRGVADALVTMRQRLATYLLASGEGAKPAARGKKSAPAPAYARSRTTWEWRAFWPAEDAVEIPLSFGRVTDRLDRPEEENLDIYLFVHGKRDNIKFRGEGLKVKPIVEAFDEFSAFAPSEKVSFPTKASVLSAIFPRFNEVEARLGSRDELLAALSATGYRPSVIEVAKVRREYPGVFGVHVELACIRIGPRMFHSISLESRYLTALRVLARGIPIGHGFVGGYGEFLEQIALRNAHASS
;
A
#
# COMPACT_ATOMS: atom_id res chain seq x y z
N MET A 1 27.37 -12.81 17.15
CA MET A 1 26.28 -11.87 16.86
C MET A 1 26.69 -11.07 15.64
N ARG A 2 25.82 -10.90 14.65
CA ARG A 2 26.12 -10.03 13.51
C ARG A 2 26.13 -8.57 13.96
N PRO A 3 27.06 -7.74 13.45
CA PRO A 3 27.06 -6.32 13.79
C PRO A 3 25.84 -5.62 13.16
N LEU A 4 25.35 -4.58 13.82
CA LEU A 4 24.49 -3.58 13.17
C LEU A 4 25.38 -2.75 12.26
N SER A 5 25.31 -3.00 10.96
CA SER A 5 26.05 -2.25 9.95
C SER A 5 25.42 -2.45 8.58
N SER A 6 25.11 -1.33 7.94
CA SER A 6 24.54 -1.25 6.60
C SER A 6 25.59 -1.50 5.52
N THR A 7 26.88 -1.35 5.85
CA THR A 7 28.02 -1.47 4.94
C THR A 7 28.84 -2.74 5.15
N ALA A 8 28.80 -3.36 6.34
CA ALA A 8 29.55 -4.58 6.62
C ALA A 8 28.94 -5.80 5.93
N GLU A 9 29.79 -6.62 5.32
CA GLU A 9 29.38 -7.91 4.75
C GLU A 9 28.84 -8.82 5.87
N GLY A 10 27.60 -9.30 5.70
CA GLY A 10 26.94 -10.15 6.69
C GLY A 10 26.41 -9.44 7.94
N GLY A 11 26.63 -8.12 8.11
CA GLY A 11 25.99 -7.30 9.13
C GLY A 11 24.48 -7.13 8.90
N PHE A 12 23.73 -6.79 9.93
CA PHE A 12 22.33 -6.38 9.78
C PHE A 12 22.27 -4.89 9.43
N SER A 13 21.50 -4.55 8.40
CA SER A 13 21.18 -3.15 8.14
C SER A 13 20.15 -2.62 9.14
N ILE A 14 19.89 -1.31 9.15
CA ILE A 14 18.89 -0.70 10.03
C ILE A 14 17.49 -1.24 9.72
N ALA A 15 17.14 -1.42 8.44
CA ALA A 15 15.84 -2.00 8.05
C ALA A 15 15.66 -3.44 8.55
N GLU A 16 16.71 -4.25 8.47
CA GLU A 16 16.73 -5.63 8.96
C GLU A 16 16.66 -5.69 10.49
N ALA A 17 17.49 -4.91 11.17
CA ALA A 17 17.51 -4.80 12.63
C ALA A 17 16.18 -4.31 13.18
N PHE A 18 15.61 -3.25 12.59
CA PHE A 18 14.27 -2.76 12.92
C PHE A 18 13.22 -3.86 12.74
N THR A 19 13.24 -4.58 11.62
CA THR A 19 12.30 -5.67 11.35
C THR A 19 12.40 -6.77 12.40
N LEU A 20 13.61 -7.20 12.77
CA LEU A 20 13.83 -8.22 13.80
C LEU A 20 13.37 -7.75 15.19
N LEU A 21 13.73 -6.54 15.61
CA LEU A 21 13.31 -5.98 16.91
C LEU A 21 11.80 -5.75 16.96
N SER A 22 11.16 -5.47 15.82
CA SER A 22 9.70 -5.34 15.74
C SER A 22 8.95 -6.63 16.04
N LEU A 23 9.60 -7.80 15.91
CA LEU A 23 8.99 -9.10 16.24
C LEU A 23 8.77 -9.29 17.75
N VAL A 24 9.57 -8.61 18.57
CA VAL A 24 9.45 -8.61 20.04
C VAL A 24 8.30 -7.71 20.50
N PHE A 25 7.89 -6.76 19.64
CA PHE A 25 6.78 -5.88 19.93
C PHE A 25 5.47 -6.68 20.07
N PRO A 26 4.67 -6.46 21.13
CA PRO A 26 3.44 -7.20 21.32
C PRO A 26 2.56 -7.08 20.07
N LYS A 27 2.05 -8.21 19.56
CA LYS A 27 1.09 -8.24 18.46
C LYS A 27 -0.16 -7.47 18.88
N ALA A 28 -0.20 -6.18 18.59
CA ALA A 28 -1.32 -5.34 18.96
C ALA A 28 -2.55 -5.81 18.19
N LYS A 29 -3.62 -6.17 18.90
CA LYS A 29 -4.91 -6.41 18.28
C LYS A 29 -5.44 -5.08 17.72
N GLY A 30 -5.64 -5.01 16.40
CA GLY A 30 -6.67 -4.16 15.79
C GLY A 30 -6.50 -2.63 15.81
N SER A 31 -5.30 -2.06 15.75
CA SER A 31 -5.11 -0.60 15.59
C SER A 31 -4.41 -0.26 14.28
N LEU A 32 -5.14 0.34 13.33
CA LEU A 32 -4.63 0.76 12.02
C LEU A 32 -3.43 1.72 12.11
N ALA A 33 -3.45 2.62 13.11
CA ALA A 33 -2.34 3.53 13.40
C ALA A 33 -1.04 2.77 13.66
N ARG A 34 -1.09 1.70 14.47
CA ARG A 34 0.11 0.90 14.79
C ARG A 34 0.65 0.10 13.60
N TRP A 35 -0.22 -0.33 12.68
CA TRP A 35 0.23 -0.96 11.42
C TRP A 35 0.99 0.05 10.57
N SER A 36 0.45 1.26 10.42
CA SER A 36 1.10 2.29 9.63
C SER A 36 2.39 2.82 10.28
N ASP A 37 2.49 2.83 11.61
CA ASP A 37 3.69 3.28 12.32
C ASP A 37 4.91 2.41 11.98
N VAL A 38 4.73 1.08 11.93
CA VAL A 38 5.78 0.13 11.53
C VAL A 38 6.14 0.30 10.06
N ASP A 39 5.15 0.60 9.22
CA ASP A 39 5.36 0.79 7.79
C ASP A 39 6.17 2.04 7.48
N PHE A 40 5.83 3.17 8.11
CA PHE A 40 6.63 4.38 8.02
C PHE A 40 8.03 4.17 8.59
N ALA A 41 8.16 3.42 9.69
CA ALA A 41 9.46 3.15 10.28
C ALA A 41 10.34 2.28 9.38
N LEU A 42 9.78 1.26 8.73
CA LEU A 42 10.51 0.46 7.76
C LEU A 42 10.95 1.30 6.56
N ALA A 43 10.07 2.14 6.01
CA ALA A 43 10.42 3.08 4.94
C ALA A 43 11.56 4.03 5.37
N GLY A 44 11.49 4.58 6.58
CA GLY A 44 12.54 5.41 7.15
C GLY A 44 13.86 4.66 7.35
N ALA A 45 13.80 3.41 7.81
CA ALA A 45 14.97 2.56 7.98
C ALA A 45 15.69 2.33 6.64
N HIS A 46 14.96 2.11 5.54
CA HIS A 46 15.55 2.00 4.20
C HIS A 46 16.24 3.30 3.74
N LEU A 47 15.71 4.47 4.11
CA LEU A 47 16.36 5.75 3.82
C LEU A 47 17.65 5.92 4.63
N MET A 48 17.64 5.60 5.93
CA MET A 48 18.84 5.61 6.77
C MET A 48 19.91 4.67 6.20
N ASP A 49 19.52 3.45 5.85
CA ASP A 49 20.32 2.44 5.16
C ASP A 49 21.00 2.96 3.88
N LEU A 50 20.32 3.81 3.10
CA LEU A 50 20.88 4.44 1.90
C LEU A 50 21.87 5.54 2.26
N SER A 51 21.61 6.31 3.32
CA SER A 51 22.51 7.36 3.78
C SER A 51 23.82 6.80 4.29
N PHE A 52 23.80 5.75 5.12
CA PHE A 52 25.02 5.07 5.59
C PHE A 52 25.81 4.39 4.47
N ARG A 53 25.17 4.12 3.33
CA ARG A 53 25.82 3.62 2.11
C ARG A 53 26.24 4.75 1.15
N ASN A 54 26.18 6.00 1.57
CA ASN A 54 26.48 7.20 0.79
C ASN A 54 25.72 7.27 -0.54
N ARG A 55 24.47 6.79 -0.57
CA ARG A 55 23.59 6.83 -1.77
C ARG A 55 22.67 8.04 -1.76
N ILE A 56 22.32 8.50 -0.56
CA ILE A 56 21.58 9.73 -0.33
C ILE A 56 22.27 10.52 0.77
N ASP A 57 22.03 11.81 0.78
CA ASP A 57 22.42 12.70 1.86
C ASP A 57 21.23 13.61 2.20
N SER A 58 21.31 14.30 3.33
CA SER A 58 20.23 15.15 3.81
C SER A 58 20.75 16.36 4.56
N ASP A 59 20.10 17.50 4.31
CA ASP A 59 20.10 18.64 5.21
C ASP A 59 18.80 18.63 6.07
N VAL A 60 18.56 19.72 6.80
CA VAL A 60 17.38 19.84 7.68
C VAL A 60 16.06 19.81 6.90
N GLU A 61 16.05 20.31 5.67
CA GLU A 61 14.83 20.52 4.88
C GLU A 61 14.67 19.52 3.74
N THR A 62 15.76 18.87 3.32
CA THR A 62 15.79 18.10 2.07
C THR A 62 16.63 16.83 2.16
N ILE A 63 16.12 15.77 1.52
CA ILE A 63 16.87 14.55 1.17
C ILE A 63 17.21 14.63 -0.32
N PHE A 64 18.44 14.31 -0.69
CA PHE A 64 18.88 14.29 -2.07
C PHE A 64 19.76 13.07 -2.38
N ALA A 65 19.70 12.59 -3.63
CA ALA A 65 20.56 11.54 -4.13
C ALA A 65 22.00 12.06 -4.28
N VAL A 66 22.98 11.24 -3.92
CA VAL A 66 24.40 11.57 -4.12
C VAL A 66 24.79 11.22 -5.56
N GLU A 67 25.21 12.22 -6.33
CA GLU A 67 25.63 12.06 -7.72
C GLU A 67 26.87 11.17 -7.87
N GLY A 68 27.01 10.50 -9.01
CA GLY A 68 28.20 9.71 -9.34
C GLY A 68 28.28 8.32 -8.69
N VAL A 69 27.32 7.95 -7.83
CA VAL A 69 27.15 6.54 -7.46
C VAL A 69 26.48 5.82 -8.63
N THR A 70 27.31 5.41 -9.59
CA THR A 70 26.91 4.55 -10.71
C THR A 70 26.10 3.38 -10.18
N GLU A 71 25.04 3.01 -10.91
CA GLU A 71 24.37 1.72 -10.75
C GLU A 71 25.46 0.63 -10.78
N GLY A 72 25.89 0.16 -9.61
CA GLY A 72 26.66 -1.07 -9.53
C GLY A 72 25.86 -2.19 -10.20
N ALA A 73 26.48 -3.32 -10.49
CA ALA A 73 25.86 -4.45 -11.21
C ALA A 73 24.59 -5.07 -10.55
N GLY A 74 24.04 -4.48 -9.49
CA GLY A 74 22.81 -4.89 -8.83
C GLY A 74 21.65 -3.91 -9.06
N ALA A 75 20.42 -4.39 -8.86
CA ALA A 75 19.22 -3.57 -8.97
C ALA A 75 19.26 -2.35 -8.04
N MET A 76 18.80 -1.20 -8.54
CA MET A 76 18.67 0.03 -7.75
C MET A 76 17.73 -0.21 -6.55
N PRO A 77 18.13 0.13 -5.31
CA PRO A 77 17.26 0.03 -4.15
C PRO A 77 15.95 0.81 -4.36
N LEU A 78 14.82 0.22 -3.98
CA LEU A 78 13.49 0.77 -4.26
C LEU A 78 13.29 2.19 -3.70
N ALA A 79 13.76 2.46 -2.49
CA ALA A 79 13.66 3.80 -1.89
C ALA A 79 14.47 4.85 -2.67
N LEU A 80 15.61 4.47 -3.27
CA LEU A 80 16.40 5.35 -4.14
C LEU A 80 15.69 5.58 -5.48
N ALA A 81 15.09 4.54 -6.05
CA ALA A 81 14.28 4.64 -7.27
C ALA A 81 13.11 5.62 -7.10
N VAL A 82 12.45 5.58 -5.94
CA VAL A 82 11.38 6.53 -5.58
C VAL A 82 11.93 7.97 -5.54
N LEU A 83 13.08 8.19 -4.88
CA LEU A 83 13.69 9.52 -4.81
C LEU A 83 14.04 10.08 -6.20
N TYR A 84 14.59 9.26 -7.10
CA TYR A 84 14.86 9.69 -8.48
C TYR A 84 13.59 10.06 -9.25
N ARG A 85 12.47 9.36 -9.04
CA ARG A 85 11.18 9.76 -9.64
C ARG A 85 10.69 11.12 -9.12
N LEU A 86 11.11 11.53 -7.93
CA LEU A 86 10.85 12.86 -7.37
C LEU A 86 11.84 13.92 -7.86
N GLY A 87 12.66 13.62 -8.87
CA GLY A 87 13.69 14.54 -9.37
C GLY A 87 15.00 14.47 -8.59
N GLY A 88 15.21 13.45 -7.77
CA GLY A 88 16.46 13.21 -7.04
C GLY A 88 16.64 14.06 -5.78
N LYS A 89 15.72 14.99 -5.48
CA LYS A 89 15.77 15.85 -4.28
C LYS A 89 14.35 16.25 -3.85
N ALA A 90 13.99 16.02 -2.60
CA ALA A 90 12.69 16.41 -2.03
C ALA A 90 12.73 16.47 -0.49
N SER A 91 11.72 17.09 0.13
CA SER A 91 11.68 17.16 1.60
C SER A 91 11.51 15.78 2.24
N PRO A 92 12.05 15.53 3.46
CA PRO A 92 11.95 14.24 4.14
C PRO A 92 10.52 13.70 4.23
N VAL A 93 9.55 14.58 4.47
CA VAL A 93 8.13 14.24 4.53
C VAL A 93 7.60 13.74 3.19
N VAL A 94 7.95 14.40 2.09
CA VAL A 94 7.52 14.00 0.74
C VAL A 94 8.15 12.67 0.38
N VAL A 95 9.48 12.54 0.54
CA VAL A 95 10.20 11.29 0.24
C VAL A 95 9.62 10.14 1.06
N LEU A 96 9.43 10.31 2.36
CA LEU A 96 8.88 9.25 3.22
C LEU A 96 7.45 8.87 2.83
N ASN A 97 6.60 9.84 2.48
CA ASN A 97 5.23 9.56 2.03
C ASN A 97 5.19 8.78 0.70
N GLU A 98 6.14 9.00 -0.19
CA GLU A 98 6.23 8.27 -1.46
C GLU A 98 6.88 6.89 -1.29
N VAL A 99 7.90 6.78 -0.45
CA VAL A 99 8.57 5.50 -0.17
C VAL A 99 7.63 4.55 0.56
N VAL A 100 6.86 5.03 1.53
CA VAL A 100 5.90 4.17 2.26
C VAL A 100 4.79 3.64 1.34
N CYS A 101 4.52 4.27 0.19
CA CYS A 101 3.54 3.75 -0.77
C CYS A 101 3.93 2.37 -1.30
N ARG A 102 5.21 2.00 -1.22
CA ARG A 102 5.77 0.72 -1.66
C ARG A 102 6.28 -0.14 -0.49
N VAL A 103 5.77 0.08 0.72
CA VAL A 103 6.26 -0.64 1.92
C VAL A 103 6.06 -2.15 1.86
N GLY A 104 5.04 -2.64 1.15
CA GLY A 104 4.88 -4.06 0.85
C GLY A 104 6.12 -4.68 0.21
N ASP A 105 6.67 -4.01 -0.81
CA ASP A 105 7.87 -4.46 -1.51
C ASP A 105 9.13 -4.30 -0.65
N LEU A 106 9.28 -3.17 0.06
CA LEU A 106 10.39 -2.95 1.01
C LEU A 106 10.45 -4.04 2.08
N ARG A 107 9.28 -4.46 2.58
CA ARG A 107 9.16 -5.56 3.54
C ARG A 107 9.54 -6.89 2.90
N ALA A 108 9.10 -7.15 1.67
CA ALA A 108 9.47 -8.37 0.96
C ALA A 108 10.99 -8.45 0.72
N GLU A 109 11.62 -7.35 0.32
CA GLU A 109 13.09 -7.22 0.15
C GLU A 109 13.83 -7.48 1.48
N THR A 110 13.38 -6.82 2.56
CA THR A 110 14.00 -6.97 3.89
C THR A 110 13.89 -8.39 4.41
N LEU A 111 12.71 -9.01 4.30
CA LEU A 111 12.52 -10.40 4.72
C LEU A 111 13.35 -11.38 3.88
N ALA A 112 13.42 -11.19 2.57
CA ALA A 112 14.27 -12.02 1.70
C ALA A 112 15.76 -11.88 2.06
N SER A 113 16.21 -10.69 2.45
CA SER A 113 17.58 -10.46 2.95
C SER A 113 17.84 -11.18 4.28
N LEU A 114 16.91 -11.06 5.24
CA LEU A 114 16.99 -11.76 6.53
C LEU A 114 16.98 -13.29 6.37
N GLU A 115 16.21 -13.84 5.42
CA GLU A 115 16.22 -15.26 5.09
C GLU A 115 17.57 -15.72 4.54
N ARG A 116 18.16 -14.96 3.61
CA ARG A 116 19.51 -15.26 3.08
C ARG A 116 20.56 -15.26 4.18
N LYS A 117 20.41 -14.39 5.19
CA LYS A 117 21.25 -14.35 6.38
C LYS A 117 20.89 -15.44 7.41
N GLY A 118 19.86 -16.25 7.18
CA GLY A 118 19.41 -17.26 8.13
C GLY A 118 18.90 -16.69 9.46
N ALA A 119 18.51 -15.40 9.48
CA ALA A 119 18.01 -14.72 10.67
C ALA A 119 16.52 -15.02 10.95
N LEU A 120 15.80 -15.53 9.96
CA LEU A 120 14.43 -16.05 10.07
C LEU A 120 14.13 -16.98 8.90
N ARG A 121 12.95 -17.62 8.94
CA ARG A 121 12.34 -18.31 7.80
C ARG A 121 10.95 -17.72 7.53
N ARG A 122 10.49 -17.70 6.29
CA ARG A 122 9.08 -17.54 5.95
C ARG A 122 8.44 -18.89 5.72
N ARG A 123 7.29 -19.10 6.34
CA ARG A 123 6.38 -20.21 6.03
C ARG A 123 5.23 -19.65 5.23
N THR A 124 5.23 -19.91 3.94
CA THR A 124 4.17 -19.54 3.03
C THR A 124 3.10 -20.62 3.02
N ARG A 125 1.84 -20.20 3.08
CA ARG A 125 0.69 -21.09 2.92
C ARG A 125 -0.14 -20.66 1.72
N PRO A 126 -0.49 -21.58 0.81
CA PRO A 126 -1.48 -21.27 -0.22
C PRO A 126 -2.83 -21.00 0.44
N ILE A 127 -3.59 -20.06 -0.13
CA ILE A 127 -4.96 -19.78 0.27
C ILE A 127 -5.90 -20.37 -0.78
N PHE A 128 -5.91 -19.77 -1.98
CA PHE A 128 -6.61 -20.23 -3.18
C PHE A 128 -6.00 -19.58 -4.42
N TRP A 129 -6.11 -20.25 -5.57
CA TRP A 129 -5.41 -19.86 -6.81
C TRP A 129 -3.90 -19.66 -6.56
N ALA A 130 -3.29 -18.57 -7.02
CA ALA A 130 -1.89 -18.24 -6.71
C ALA A 130 -1.72 -17.29 -5.50
N PHE A 131 -2.79 -17.06 -4.73
CA PHE A 131 -2.71 -16.24 -3.52
C PHE A 131 -2.07 -17.02 -2.38
N THR A 132 -1.12 -16.40 -1.73
CA THR A 132 -0.39 -16.97 -0.61
C THR A 132 -0.40 -16.03 0.59
N GLN A 133 -0.24 -16.61 1.78
CA GLN A 133 -0.01 -15.84 3.00
C GLN A 133 1.24 -16.36 3.68
N SER A 134 2.22 -15.48 3.87
CA SER A 134 3.46 -15.81 4.56
C SER A 134 3.37 -15.48 6.04
N LYS A 135 4.02 -16.30 6.86
CA LYS A 135 4.27 -16.01 8.26
C LYS A 135 5.76 -16.13 8.55
N ILE A 136 6.30 -15.16 9.28
CA ILE A 136 7.64 -15.26 9.87
C ILE A 136 7.65 -16.43 10.87
N ALA A 137 8.64 -17.31 10.71
CA ALA A 137 8.87 -18.49 11.50
C ALA A 137 10.34 -18.54 11.94
N ASP A 138 10.56 -19.18 13.08
CA ASP A 138 11.89 -19.55 13.58
C ASP A 138 12.90 -18.36 13.54
N PRO A 139 12.56 -17.17 14.08
CA PRO A 139 13.50 -16.07 14.13
C PRO A 139 14.72 -16.44 14.97
N ALA A 140 15.90 -15.97 14.58
CA ALA A 140 17.16 -16.19 15.28
C ALA A 140 17.17 -15.41 16.61
N GLN A 141 16.50 -15.97 17.62
CA GLN A 141 16.22 -15.30 18.90
C GLN A 141 17.50 -14.79 19.58
N ALA A 142 18.61 -15.53 19.51
CA ALA A 142 19.89 -15.12 20.07
C ALA A 142 20.47 -13.84 19.40
N GLU A 143 20.26 -13.64 18.10
CA GLU A 143 20.69 -12.41 17.41
C GLU A 143 19.82 -11.23 17.84
N ILE A 144 18.51 -11.45 18.03
CA ILE A 144 17.55 -10.44 18.48
C ILE A 144 17.87 -10.01 19.92
N ASP A 145 18.02 -10.97 20.83
CA ASP A 145 18.29 -10.70 22.24
C ASP A 145 19.65 -10.00 22.40
N GLY A 146 20.67 -10.47 21.68
CA GLY A 146 21.98 -9.85 21.69
C GLY A 146 21.97 -8.40 21.20
N MET A 147 21.29 -8.12 20.09
CA MET A 147 21.14 -6.75 19.59
C MET A 147 20.38 -5.87 20.59
N ARG A 148 19.32 -6.41 21.21
CA ARG A 148 18.55 -5.71 22.24
C ARG A 148 19.42 -5.37 23.44
N GLU A 149 20.22 -6.32 23.94
CA GLU A 149 21.10 -6.13 25.09
C GLU A 149 22.15 -5.05 24.83
N VAL A 150 22.80 -5.07 23.67
CA VAL A 150 23.79 -4.04 23.29
C VAL A 150 23.16 -2.66 23.27
N LEU A 151 22.01 -2.49 22.59
CA LEU A 151 21.34 -1.20 22.49
C LEU A 151 20.78 -0.72 23.84
N ALA A 152 20.26 -1.63 24.67
CA ALA A 152 19.81 -1.29 26.02
C ALA A 152 20.99 -0.81 26.88
N SER A 153 22.13 -1.49 26.83
CA SER A 153 23.34 -1.11 27.57
C SER A 153 23.80 0.31 27.23
N LEU A 154 23.78 0.72 25.95
CA LEU A 154 24.14 2.09 25.53
C LEU A 154 23.23 3.17 26.15
N ILE A 155 21.97 2.82 26.40
CA ILE A 155 20.98 3.70 27.02
C ILE A 155 21.11 3.69 28.55
N GLU A 156 21.46 2.55 29.15
CA GLU A 156 21.55 2.41 30.61
C GLU A 156 22.88 2.91 31.20
N THR A 157 23.98 2.72 30.49
CA THR A 157 25.34 3.04 30.95
C THR A 157 25.81 4.44 30.54
N GLY A 158 25.21 5.02 29.50
CA GLY A 158 25.64 6.31 28.94
C GLY A 158 26.81 6.22 27.94
N GLU A 159 27.26 5.02 27.60
CA GLU A 159 28.26 4.79 26.53
C GLU A 159 27.81 5.38 25.19
N LEU A 160 28.76 5.89 24.40
CA LEU A 160 28.47 6.52 23.11
C LEU A 160 28.06 5.46 22.07
N PRO A 161 26.85 5.55 21.49
CA PRO A 161 26.47 4.70 20.37
C PRO A 161 27.25 5.07 19.11
N ASP A 162 27.49 4.10 18.24
CA ASP A 162 27.86 4.40 16.86
C ASP A 162 26.68 5.07 16.10
N PRO A 163 26.93 5.67 14.92
CA PRO A 163 25.88 6.35 14.17
C PRO A 163 24.66 5.48 13.79
N GLU A 164 24.86 4.21 13.43
CA GLU A 164 23.76 3.31 13.04
C GLU A 164 22.94 2.88 14.26
N GLN A 165 23.59 2.65 15.40
CA GLN A 165 22.94 2.41 16.68
C GLN A 165 22.10 3.60 17.12
N ALA A 166 22.63 4.83 17.00
CA ALA A 166 21.91 6.06 17.31
C ALA A 166 20.68 6.24 16.39
N ALA A 167 20.83 5.95 15.09
CA ALA A 167 19.74 6.00 14.11
C ALA A 167 18.62 4.99 14.46
N LEU A 168 18.97 3.74 14.76
CA LEU A 168 18.00 2.70 15.12
C LEU A 168 17.26 3.02 16.42
N ILE A 169 17.96 3.51 17.46
CA ILE A 169 17.34 3.98 18.71
C ILE A 169 16.37 5.14 18.43
N SER A 170 16.79 6.10 17.59
CA SER A 170 15.97 7.25 17.19
C SER A 170 14.70 6.82 16.48
N LEU A 171 14.80 5.86 15.57
CA LEU A 171 13.69 5.28 14.83
C LEU A 171 12.70 4.56 15.76
N LEU A 172 13.20 3.68 16.64
CA LEU A 172 12.39 2.95 17.62
C LEU A 172 11.65 3.88 18.57
N HIS A 173 12.27 5.00 18.96
CA HIS A 173 11.60 6.04 19.73
C HIS A 173 10.52 6.75 18.90
N ALA A 174 10.84 7.13 17.65
CA ALA A 174 9.93 7.85 16.76
C ALA A 174 8.63 7.08 16.47
N CYS A 175 8.68 5.75 16.40
CA CYS A 175 7.51 4.88 16.25
C CYS A 175 6.87 4.44 17.59
N GLY A 176 7.40 4.90 18.74
CA GLY A 176 6.87 4.57 20.07
C GLY A 176 7.09 3.11 20.48
N MET A 177 8.08 2.44 19.87
CA MET A 177 8.40 1.04 20.13
C MET A 177 9.50 0.85 21.17
N ILE A 178 10.31 1.88 21.43
CA ILE A 178 11.51 1.79 22.27
C ILE A 178 11.28 1.14 23.64
N GLY A 179 10.24 1.57 24.37
CA GLY A 179 9.96 1.02 25.70
C GLY A 179 9.50 -0.44 25.63
N ALA A 180 8.77 -0.83 24.59
CA ALA A 180 8.33 -2.21 24.42
C ALA A 180 9.47 -3.14 23.99
N VAL A 181 10.44 -2.62 23.23
CA VAL A 181 11.62 -3.39 22.81
C VAL A 181 12.58 -3.60 23.98
N PHE A 182 12.88 -2.57 24.77
CA PHE A 182 13.93 -2.64 25.81
C PHE A 182 13.39 -2.85 27.23
N GLY A 183 12.21 -2.33 27.56
CA GLY A 183 11.70 -2.29 28.94
C GLY A 183 11.06 -3.58 29.46
N GLY A 184 11.09 -4.66 28.68
CA GLY A 184 10.61 -5.98 29.10
C GLY A 184 9.18 -5.95 29.67
N ALA A 185 9.04 -6.36 30.94
CA ALA A 185 7.75 -6.42 31.62
C ALA A 185 7.18 -5.05 32.01
N GLU A 186 8.00 -4.00 32.10
CA GLU A 186 7.57 -2.64 32.48
C GLU A 186 8.00 -1.55 31.47
N PRO A 187 7.52 -1.61 30.20
CA PRO A 187 7.92 -0.70 29.12
C PRO A 187 7.89 0.79 29.46
N GLY A 188 6.81 1.23 30.12
CA GLY A 188 6.60 2.65 30.45
C GLY A 188 7.54 3.16 31.54
N LYS A 189 7.85 2.33 32.54
CA LYS A 189 8.78 2.71 33.62
C LYS A 189 10.21 2.79 33.10
N TRP A 190 10.61 1.81 32.28
CA TRP A 190 11.94 1.83 31.67
C TRP A 190 12.14 3.09 30.83
N LEU A 191 11.17 3.43 29.97
CA LEU A 191 11.25 4.64 29.14
C LEU A 191 11.26 5.91 29.98
N SER A 192 10.42 6.00 31.01
CA SER A 192 10.40 7.15 31.94
C SER A 192 11.73 7.37 32.65
N ARG A 193 12.47 6.29 32.97
CA ARG A 193 13.77 6.37 33.66
C ARG A 193 14.91 6.79 32.73
N HIS A 194 14.79 6.52 31.42
CA HIS A 194 15.88 6.73 30.46
C HIS A 194 15.53 7.77 29.39
N SER A 195 14.46 8.53 29.56
CA SER A 195 13.96 9.51 28.57
C SER A 195 15.03 10.51 28.16
N ASP A 196 15.77 11.05 29.13
CA ASP A 196 16.79 12.07 28.90
C ASP A 196 17.96 11.52 28.09
N ARG A 197 18.34 10.26 28.35
CA ARG A 197 19.40 9.59 27.60
C ARG A 197 18.96 9.26 26.17
N VAL A 198 17.74 8.76 26.00
CA VAL A 198 17.16 8.51 24.66
C VAL A 198 17.13 9.79 23.84
N GLU A 199 16.72 10.91 24.46
CA GLU A 199 16.69 12.21 23.80
C GLU A 199 18.09 12.74 23.48
N ALA A 200 19.07 12.52 24.36
CA ALA A 200 20.47 12.86 24.08
C ALA A 200 21.01 12.09 22.86
N ILE A 201 20.73 10.78 22.77
CA ILE A 201 21.15 9.94 21.63
C ILE A 201 20.49 10.41 20.33
N ARG A 202 19.19 10.75 20.35
CA ARG A 202 18.47 11.31 19.19
C ARG A 202 19.10 12.58 18.63
N ARG A 203 19.77 13.35 19.48
CA ARG A 203 20.45 14.59 19.10
C ARG A 203 21.84 14.36 18.50
N MET A 204 22.35 13.14 18.51
CA MET A 204 23.67 12.81 17.92
C MET A 204 23.58 12.50 16.42
N ASP A 205 22.44 12.03 15.93
CA ASP A 205 22.22 11.70 14.53
C ASP A 205 21.41 12.83 13.83
N THR A 206 21.90 13.32 12.70
CA THR A 206 21.23 14.35 11.89
C THR A 206 20.31 13.73 10.84
N VAL A 207 20.75 12.64 10.20
CA VAL A 207 20.01 11.95 9.14
C VAL A 207 18.80 11.23 9.75
N GLY A 208 19.03 10.41 10.78
CA GLY A 208 17.94 9.70 11.42
C GLY A 208 16.97 10.62 12.15
N ARG A 209 17.39 11.82 12.52
CA ARG A 209 16.50 12.85 13.08
C ARG A 209 15.53 13.39 12.05
N GLY A 210 16.00 13.81 10.87
CA GLY A 210 15.11 14.30 9.81
C GLY A 210 14.03 13.27 9.42
N VAL A 211 14.44 12.01 9.29
CA VAL A 211 13.53 10.89 9.01
C VAL A 211 12.60 10.60 10.20
N ALA A 212 13.12 10.59 11.44
CA ALA A 212 12.33 10.36 12.64
C ALA A 212 11.28 11.46 12.87
N ASP A 213 11.62 12.72 12.61
CA ASP A 213 10.72 13.87 12.79
C ASP A 213 9.65 13.90 11.69
N ALA A 214 10.01 13.56 10.45
CA ALA A 214 9.05 13.34 9.38
C ALA A 214 8.07 12.21 9.74
N LEU A 215 8.57 11.12 10.34
CA LEU A 215 7.75 10.01 10.82
C LEU A 215 6.78 10.47 11.91
N VAL A 216 7.24 11.19 12.94
CA VAL A 216 6.37 11.75 13.99
C VAL A 216 5.26 12.61 13.37
N THR A 217 5.60 13.45 12.40
CA THR A 217 4.63 14.28 11.68
C THR A 217 3.59 13.43 10.93
N MET A 218 4.03 12.39 10.22
CA MET A 218 3.11 11.49 9.49
C MET A 218 2.20 10.72 10.43
N ARG A 219 2.71 10.24 11.57
CA ARG A 219 1.92 9.56 12.60
C ARG A 219 0.81 10.44 13.15
N GLN A 220 1.14 11.68 13.49
CA GLN A 220 0.16 12.66 13.98
C GLN A 220 -0.95 12.90 12.95
N ARG A 221 -0.58 13.11 11.68
CA ARG A 221 -1.56 13.28 10.58
C ARG A 221 -2.48 12.07 10.46
N LEU A 222 -1.91 10.86 10.46
CA LEU A 222 -2.68 9.63 10.38
C LEU A 222 -3.64 9.49 11.57
N ALA A 223 -3.17 9.74 12.79
CA ALA A 223 -4.00 9.69 13.98
C ALA A 223 -5.19 10.65 13.88
N THR A 224 -4.99 11.87 13.38
CA THR A 224 -6.09 12.82 13.10
C THR A 224 -7.10 12.25 12.11
N TYR A 225 -6.65 11.65 11.01
CA TYR A 225 -7.56 11.04 10.03
C TYR A 225 -8.33 9.85 10.59
N LEU A 226 -7.71 9.02 11.43
CA LEU A 226 -8.34 7.84 12.03
C LEU A 226 -9.31 8.18 13.18
N LEU A 227 -9.03 9.26 13.92
CA LEU A 227 -9.98 9.83 14.89
C LEU A 227 -11.22 10.34 14.17
N ALA A 228 -11.05 11.02 13.03
CA ALA A 228 -12.15 11.52 12.21
C ALA A 228 -12.99 10.40 11.56
N SER A 229 -12.42 9.21 11.32
CA SER A 229 -13.14 8.04 10.81
C SER A 229 -13.84 7.21 11.90
N GLY A 230 -13.80 7.63 13.17
CA GLY A 230 -14.49 6.96 14.28
C GLY A 230 -13.76 5.75 14.85
N GLU A 231 -12.48 5.54 14.51
CA GLU A 231 -11.66 4.47 15.10
C GLU A 231 -11.04 4.87 16.46
N GLY A 232 -11.03 6.16 16.78
CA GLY A 232 -10.59 6.66 18.06
C GLY A 232 -11.71 6.71 19.09
N ALA A 233 -11.74 5.70 19.97
CA ALA A 233 -12.60 5.57 21.15
C ALA A 233 -14.12 5.58 20.90
N LYS A 234 -14.81 4.51 21.35
CA LYS A 234 -16.25 4.60 21.64
C LYS A 234 -16.45 5.71 22.67
N PRO A 235 -17.16 6.81 22.37
CA PRO A 235 -17.64 7.69 23.42
C PRO A 235 -18.67 6.90 24.22
N ALA A 236 -18.50 6.87 25.54
CA ALA A 236 -19.57 6.46 26.43
C ALA A 236 -20.85 7.23 26.06
N ALA A 237 -21.97 6.52 26.00
CA ALA A 237 -23.26 7.05 25.58
C ALA A 237 -23.58 8.35 26.35
N ARG A 238 -23.54 9.48 25.63
CA ARG A 238 -24.23 10.70 26.03
C ARG A 238 -24.84 11.34 24.80
N GLY A 239 -26.17 11.31 24.78
CA GLY A 239 -26.95 11.99 23.77
C GLY A 239 -26.76 13.50 23.84
N LYS A 240 -26.62 14.13 22.67
CA LYS A 240 -27.29 15.37 22.29
C LYS A 240 -27.02 15.64 20.80
N LYS A 241 -28.07 16.13 20.14
CA LYS A 241 -28.12 16.51 18.72
C LYS A 241 -27.01 17.53 18.40
N SER A 242 -26.14 17.22 17.44
CA SER A 242 -25.26 18.18 16.80
C SER A 242 -25.81 18.58 15.43
N ALA A 243 -25.61 19.86 15.09
CA ALA A 243 -26.10 20.56 13.90
C ALA A 243 -25.57 19.97 12.58
N PRO A 244 -26.25 20.23 11.44
CA PRO A 244 -25.86 19.65 10.16
C PRO A 244 -24.55 20.28 9.65
N ALA A 245 -23.51 19.46 9.53
CA ALA A 245 -22.31 19.76 8.75
C ALA A 245 -22.67 19.88 7.25
N PRO A 246 -21.92 20.66 6.44
CA PRO A 246 -22.27 20.93 5.06
C PRO A 246 -22.35 19.63 4.26
N ALA A 247 -23.48 19.44 3.58
CA ALA A 247 -23.78 18.27 2.76
C ALA A 247 -23.00 18.30 1.44
N TYR A 248 -21.74 17.89 1.47
CA TYR A 248 -21.13 17.28 0.30
C TYR A 248 -21.61 15.82 0.25
N ALA A 249 -22.06 15.34 -0.91
CA ALA A 249 -22.67 14.02 -1.12
C ALA A 249 -21.70 12.81 -0.94
N ARG A 250 -20.80 12.86 0.05
CA ARG A 250 -19.85 11.79 0.43
C ARG A 250 -20.53 10.51 0.92
N SER A 251 -21.85 10.49 1.11
CA SER A 251 -22.56 9.35 1.70
C SER A 251 -22.69 8.14 0.77
N ARG A 252 -22.43 8.29 -0.54
CA ARG A 252 -22.62 7.22 -1.55
C ARG A 252 -21.40 6.88 -2.40
N THR A 253 -20.28 7.61 -2.26
CA THR A 253 -19.05 7.35 -3.00
C THR A 253 -18.25 6.21 -2.35
N THR A 254 -17.69 5.33 -3.18
CA THR A 254 -16.79 4.26 -2.73
C THR A 254 -15.44 4.45 -3.38
N TRP A 255 -14.38 4.53 -2.57
CA TRP A 255 -13.00 4.47 -3.03
C TRP A 255 -12.61 3.03 -3.32
N GLU A 256 -11.85 2.84 -4.37
CA GLU A 256 -11.29 1.57 -4.81
C GLU A 256 -9.79 1.73 -5.06
N TRP A 257 -9.03 0.75 -4.62
CA TRP A 257 -7.68 0.47 -5.10
C TRP A 257 -7.69 -0.93 -5.67
N ARG A 258 -7.04 -1.12 -6.82
CA ARG A 258 -7.01 -2.41 -7.48
C ARG A 258 -5.66 -2.64 -8.12
N ALA A 259 -5.20 -3.88 -8.04
CA ALA A 259 -4.00 -4.33 -8.71
C ALA A 259 -4.20 -5.69 -9.37
N PHE A 260 -3.38 -5.96 -10.38
CA PHE A 260 -3.44 -7.10 -11.26
C PHE A 260 -2.06 -7.72 -11.43
N TRP A 261 -1.98 -9.04 -11.41
CA TRP A 261 -0.75 -9.82 -11.60
C TRP A 261 -0.97 -10.88 -12.69
N PRO A 262 0.04 -11.21 -13.50
CA PRO A 262 0.03 -12.41 -14.33
C PRO A 262 -0.22 -13.66 -13.49
N ALA A 263 -0.81 -14.70 -14.07
CA ALA A 263 -1.20 -15.90 -13.31
C ALA A 263 -0.02 -16.70 -12.76
N GLU A 264 1.15 -16.56 -13.38
CA GLU A 264 2.43 -17.13 -12.99
C GLU A 264 3.03 -16.51 -11.73
N ASP A 265 2.60 -15.29 -11.36
CA ASP A 265 3.09 -14.60 -10.18
C ASP A 265 2.34 -15.07 -8.93
N ALA A 266 3.09 -15.49 -7.92
CA ALA A 266 2.53 -15.69 -6.58
C ALA A 266 2.18 -14.34 -5.96
N VAL A 267 0.93 -14.19 -5.52
CA VAL A 267 0.46 -12.93 -4.92
C VAL A 267 0.42 -13.07 -3.40
N GLU A 268 1.26 -12.31 -2.71
CA GLU A 268 1.33 -12.32 -1.25
C GLU A 268 0.24 -11.44 -0.64
N ILE A 269 -0.62 -12.03 0.18
CA ILE A 269 -1.62 -11.32 0.97
C ILE A 269 -1.02 -10.93 2.33
N PRO A 270 -0.98 -9.63 2.68
CA PRO A 270 -0.45 -9.19 3.96
C PRO A 270 -1.19 -9.81 5.15
N LEU A 271 -0.46 -10.14 6.21
CA LEU A 271 -1.05 -10.63 7.47
C LEU A 271 -1.99 -9.62 8.14
N SER A 272 -1.88 -8.33 7.80
CA SER A 272 -2.80 -7.27 8.27
C SER A 272 -4.25 -7.52 7.87
N PHE A 273 -4.49 -8.36 6.85
CA PHE A 273 -5.84 -8.73 6.42
C PHE A 273 -6.43 -9.84 7.31
N GLY A 274 -5.66 -10.33 8.29
CA GLY A 274 -5.97 -11.51 9.08
C GLY A 274 -5.76 -12.79 8.27
N ARG A 275 -6.09 -13.94 8.89
CA ARG A 275 -6.16 -15.20 8.15
C ARG A 275 -7.36 -15.16 7.22
N VAL A 276 -7.11 -15.05 5.92
CA VAL A 276 -8.17 -14.97 4.90
C VAL A 276 -9.05 -16.21 4.98
N THR A 277 -8.46 -17.40 5.17
CA THR A 277 -9.16 -18.68 5.29
C THR A 277 -10.23 -18.69 6.38
N ASP A 278 -10.00 -17.95 7.46
CA ASP A 278 -10.89 -17.90 8.63
C ASP A 278 -12.08 -16.94 8.39
N ARG A 279 -12.15 -16.28 7.23
CA ARG A 279 -13.17 -15.28 6.85
C ARG A 279 -13.92 -15.64 5.56
N LEU A 280 -13.75 -16.87 5.07
CA LEU A 280 -14.35 -17.36 3.83
C LEU A 280 -15.76 -17.93 4.09
N ASP A 281 -16.72 -17.06 4.39
CA ASP A 281 -18.11 -17.49 4.58
C ASP A 281 -18.94 -17.48 3.27
N ARG A 282 -18.35 -17.00 2.16
CA ARG A 282 -19.04 -16.86 0.86
C ARG A 282 -18.49 -17.85 -0.19
N PRO A 283 -19.38 -18.48 -0.99
CA PRO A 283 -18.94 -19.33 -2.10
C PRO A 283 -18.25 -18.49 -3.19
N GLU A 284 -17.50 -19.17 -4.06
CA GLU A 284 -16.95 -18.56 -5.27
C GLU A 284 -18.09 -18.06 -6.17
N GLU A 285 -17.91 -16.87 -6.72
CA GLU A 285 -18.83 -16.29 -7.70
C GLU A 285 -18.14 -16.23 -9.06
N GLU A 286 -18.74 -16.90 -10.03
CA GLU A 286 -18.32 -16.86 -11.43
C GLU A 286 -19.15 -15.82 -12.19
N ASN A 287 -18.46 -14.95 -12.93
CA ASN A 287 -19.06 -13.92 -13.74
C ASN A 287 -18.42 -13.91 -15.13
N LEU A 288 -19.26 -13.87 -16.17
CA LEU A 288 -18.83 -13.49 -17.51
C LEU A 288 -19.28 -12.05 -17.75
N ASP A 289 -18.34 -11.11 -17.65
CA ASP A 289 -18.59 -9.70 -17.87
C ASP A 289 -18.10 -9.30 -19.27
N ILE A 290 -18.88 -8.49 -19.97
CA ILE A 290 -18.51 -7.92 -21.27
C ILE A 290 -18.24 -6.43 -21.07
N TYR A 291 -16.97 -6.03 -21.03
CA TYR A 291 -16.58 -4.65 -20.77
C TYR A 291 -16.58 -3.83 -22.06
N LEU A 292 -17.16 -2.63 -22.01
CA LEU A 292 -17.02 -1.62 -23.04
C LEU A 292 -15.85 -0.71 -22.65
N PHE A 293 -14.76 -0.84 -23.37
CA PHE A 293 -13.63 0.06 -23.25
C PHE A 293 -13.74 1.17 -24.30
N VAL A 294 -13.42 2.39 -23.90
CA VAL A 294 -13.30 3.54 -24.82
C VAL A 294 -11.98 4.23 -24.49
N HIS A 295 -11.11 4.40 -25.49
CA HIS A 295 -9.80 5.01 -25.29
C HIS A 295 -9.90 6.38 -24.59
N GLY A 296 -9.08 6.58 -23.56
CA GLY A 296 -9.05 7.78 -22.73
C GLY A 296 -10.19 7.91 -21.70
N LYS A 297 -11.10 6.92 -21.60
CA LYS A 297 -12.13 6.86 -20.57
C LYS A 297 -11.72 5.88 -19.47
N ARG A 298 -11.87 6.32 -18.22
CA ARG A 298 -11.53 5.51 -17.03
C ARG A 298 -12.76 4.89 -16.34
N ASP A 299 -13.97 5.27 -16.74
CA ASP A 299 -15.21 4.73 -16.20
C ASP A 299 -15.27 3.21 -16.36
N ASN A 300 -15.82 2.52 -15.36
CA ASN A 300 -16.06 1.08 -15.48
C ASN A 300 -17.42 0.87 -16.17
N ILE A 301 -17.37 0.57 -17.47
CA ILE A 301 -18.54 0.37 -18.31
C ILE A 301 -18.60 -1.09 -18.76
N LYS A 302 -19.74 -1.75 -18.54
CA LYS A 302 -19.96 -3.12 -19.01
C LYS A 302 -21.38 -3.36 -19.47
N PHE A 303 -21.55 -4.27 -20.41
CA PHE A 303 -22.86 -4.76 -20.80
C PHE A 303 -23.38 -5.74 -19.75
N ARG A 304 -24.67 -5.63 -19.42
CA ARG A 304 -25.34 -6.55 -18.49
C ARG A 304 -26.79 -6.75 -18.90
N GLY A 305 -27.10 -7.95 -19.41
CA GLY A 305 -28.36 -8.19 -20.12
C GLY A 305 -28.45 -7.31 -21.37
N GLU A 306 -29.64 -6.80 -21.65
CA GLU A 306 -29.94 -5.92 -22.81
C GLU A 306 -29.55 -4.45 -22.59
N GLY A 307 -28.48 -4.18 -21.85
CA GLY A 307 -28.15 -2.81 -21.46
C GLY A 307 -26.72 -2.61 -20.98
N LEU A 308 -26.45 -1.39 -20.53
CA LEU A 308 -25.19 -0.96 -19.93
C LEU A 308 -25.33 -0.84 -18.42
N LYS A 309 -24.27 -1.23 -17.71
CA LYS A 309 -24.00 -0.85 -16.32
C LYS A 309 -22.75 0.03 -16.32
N VAL A 310 -22.88 1.22 -15.78
CA VAL A 310 -21.80 2.23 -15.74
C VAL A 310 -21.51 2.54 -14.29
N LYS A 311 -20.26 2.41 -13.87
CA LYS A 311 -19.76 2.86 -12.55
C LYS A 311 -18.81 4.03 -12.82
N PRO A 312 -19.31 5.28 -12.78
CA PRO A 312 -18.53 6.42 -13.20
C PRO A 312 -17.49 6.79 -12.15
N ILE A 313 -16.31 7.21 -12.62
CA ILE A 313 -15.27 7.77 -11.75
C ILE A 313 -15.59 9.24 -11.50
N VAL A 314 -15.74 9.59 -10.23
CA VAL A 314 -16.03 10.97 -9.82
C VAL A 314 -14.79 11.70 -9.31
N GLU A 315 -13.79 10.96 -8.86
CA GLU A 315 -12.53 11.50 -8.36
C GLU A 315 -11.44 10.43 -8.53
N ALA A 316 -10.23 10.85 -8.87
CA ALA A 316 -9.06 9.98 -8.86
C ALA A 316 -7.94 10.70 -8.09
N PHE A 317 -7.25 9.96 -7.23
CA PHE A 317 -6.17 10.48 -6.42
C PHE A 317 -5.09 9.38 -6.30
N ASP A 318 -3.87 9.66 -6.75
CA ASP A 318 -2.81 8.67 -6.91
C ASP A 318 -3.32 7.41 -7.67
N GLU A 319 -3.19 6.24 -7.05
CA GLU A 319 -3.64 4.93 -7.55
C GLU A 319 -5.09 4.59 -7.15
N PHE A 320 -5.82 5.55 -6.55
CA PHE A 320 -7.15 5.34 -5.98
C PHE A 320 -8.21 6.00 -6.84
N SER A 321 -9.30 5.28 -7.11
CA SER A 321 -10.44 5.78 -7.86
C SER A 321 -11.67 5.83 -6.96
N ALA A 322 -12.33 6.97 -6.91
CA ALA A 322 -13.61 7.14 -6.25
C ALA A 322 -14.73 6.96 -7.28
N PHE A 323 -15.63 6.03 -6.99
CA PHE A 323 -16.75 5.71 -7.87
C PHE A 323 -18.07 6.19 -7.29
N ALA A 324 -18.91 6.74 -8.16
CA ALA A 324 -20.31 6.96 -7.85
C ALA A 324 -21.11 5.64 -7.92
N PRO A 325 -22.35 5.61 -7.37
CA PRO A 325 -23.25 4.48 -7.53
C PRO A 325 -23.41 4.08 -8.99
N SER A 326 -23.47 2.77 -9.24
CA SER A 326 -23.62 2.29 -10.62
C SER A 326 -24.97 2.67 -11.21
N GLU A 327 -24.95 3.20 -12.42
CA GLU A 327 -26.12 3.51 -13.24
C GLU A 327 -26.39 2.36 -14.21
N LYS A 328 -27.67 2.13 -14.51
CA LYS A 328 -28.11 1.13 -15.49
C LYS A 328 -28.87 1.83 -16.60
N VAL A 329 -28.51 1.52 -17.85
CA VAL A 329 -29.19 2.02 -19.04
C VAL A 329 -29.63 0.83 -19.86
N SER A 330 -30.93 0.66 -20.05
CA SER A 330 -31.48 -0.41 -20.89
C SER A 330 -31.65 0.06 -22.33
N PHE A 331 -31.46 -0.84 -23.29
CA PHE A 331 -31.88 -0.59 -24.67
C PHE A 331 -33.36 -0.96 -24.86
N PRO A 332 -34.07 -0.29 -25.79
CA PRO A 332 -33.62 0.83 -26.61
C PRO A 332 -33.56 2.16 -25.83
N THR A 333 -32.54 3.00 -26.06
CA THR A 333 -32.38 4.33 -25.42
C THR A 333 -32.03 5.42 -26.43
N LYS A 334 -32.28 6.70 -26.11
CA LYS A 334 -31.80 7.82 -26.93
C LYS A 334 -30.30 8.04 -26.68
N ALA A 335 -29.52 8.32 -27.72
CA ALA A 335 -28.08 8.58 -27.56
C ALA A 335 -27.80 9.73 -26.57
N SER A 336 -28.64 10.77 -26.57
CA SER A 336 -28.54 11.89 -25.62
C SER A 336 -28.62 11.50 -24.14
N VAL A 337 -29.22 10.35 -23.78
CA VAL A 337 -29.23 9.82 -22.41
C VAL A 337 -27.82 9.39 -21.97
N LEU A 338 -26.99 8.95 -22.91
CA LEU A 338 -25.62 8.54 -22.64
C LEU A 338 -24.63 9.70 -22.74
N SER A 339 -25.07 10.93 -23.02
CA SER A 339 -24.19 12.10 -23.18
C SER A 339 -23.36 12.43 -21.94
N ALA A 340 -23.86 12.15 -20.75
CA ALA A 340 -23.10 12.29 -19.50
C ALA A 340 -21.84 11.40 -19.50
N ILE A 341 -21.90 10.25 -20.19
CA ILE A 341 -20.79 9.29 -20.30
C ILE A 341 -20.00 9.53 -21.58
N PHE A 342 -20.69 9.81 -22.68
CA PHE A 342 -20.14 10.05 -24.01
C PHE A 342 -20.58 11.44 -24.51
N PRO A 343 -19.89 12.54 -24.11
CA PRO A 343 -20.31 13.91 -24.40
C PRO A 343 -20.64 14.21 -25.86
N ARG A 344 -20.00 13.53 -26.81
CA ARG A 344 -20.27 13.71 -28.26
C ARG A 344 -21.64 13.18 -28.70
N PHE A 345 -22.38 12.48 -27.83
CA PHE A 345 -23.75 12.03 -28.09
C PHE A 345 -24.79 13.13 -27.88
N ASN A 346 -24.42 14.30 -27.34
CA ASN A 346 -25.34 15.44 -27.24
C ASN A 346 -25.94 15.87 -28.58
N GLU A 347 -25.19 15.67 -29.67
CA GLU A 347 -25.59 16.05 -31.03
C GLU A 347 -26.21 14.87 -31.81
N VAL A 348 -26.40 13.71 -31.16
CA VAL A 348 -26.91 12.50 -31.80
C VAL A 348 -28.37 12.28 -31.41
N GLU A 349 -29.28 12.43 -32.38
CA GLU A 349 -30.72 12.22 -32.17
C GLU A 349 -31.17 10.76 -32.32
N ALA A 350 -30.24 9.85 -32.63
CA ALA A 350 -30.53 8.44 -32.86
C ALA A 350 -31.02 7.71 -31.59
N ARG A 351 -31.90 6.73 -31.81
CA ARG A 351 -32.29 5.75 -30.80
C ARG A 351 -31.42 4.51 -30.99
N LEU A 352 -30.71 4.11 -29.95
CA LEU A 352 -29.84 2.95 -29.91
C LEU A 352 -30.64 1.76 -29.37
N GLY A 353 -30.90 0.78 -30.22
CA GLY A 353 -31.66 -0.43 -29.92
C GLY A 353 -30.81 -1.61 -29.47
N SER A 354 -29.50 -1.58 -29.70
CA SER A 354 -28.63 -2.71 -29.43
C SER A 354 -27.20 -2.29 -29.04
N ARG A 355 -26.42 -3.27 -28.58
CA ARG A 355 -24.97 -3.12 -28.37
C ARG A 355 -24.25 -2.69 -29.66
N ASP A 356 -24.57 -3.27 -30.80
CA ASP A 356 -23.88 -2.99 -32.06
C ASP A 356 -24.17 -1.58 -32.56
N GLU A 357 -25.40 -1.11 -32.40
CA GLU A 357 -25.76 0.28 -32.70
C GLU A 357 -25.04 1.28 -31.80
N LEU A 358 -24.85 0.97 -30.52
CA LEU A 358 -24.02 1.79 -29.63
C LEU A 358 -22.57 1.86 -30.11
N LEU A 359 -21.96 0.72 -30.47
CA LEU A 359 -20.58 0.67 -30.94
C LEU A 359 -20.40 1.45 -32.25
N ALA A 360 -21.36 1.34 -33.16
CA ALA A 360 -21.39 2.10 -34.41
C ALA A 360 -21.50 3.61 -34.13
N ALA A 361 -22.41 4.03 -33.24
CA ALA A 361 -22.59 5.43 -32.87
C ALA A 361 -21.35 6.03 -32.17
N LEU A 362 -20.70 5.27 -31.29
CA LEU A 362 -19.43 5.65 -30.66
C LEU A 362 -18.35 5.88 -31.72
N SER A 363 -18.21 4.95 -32.66
CA SER A 363 -17.22 5.05 -33.74
C SER A 363 -17.51 6.24 -34.66
N ALA A 364 -18.78 6.45 -35.03
CA ALA A 364 -19.22 7.55 -35.89
C ALA A 364 -18.97 8.93 -35.27
N THR A 365 -18.96 9.01 -33.94
CA THR A 365 -18.63 10.24 -33.18
C THR A 365 -17.14 10.33 -32.81
N GLY A 366 -16.30 9.49 -33.42
CA GLY A 366 -14.84 9.52 -33.28
C GLY A 366 -14.31 8.97 -31.96
N TYR A 367 -15.12 8.24 -31.18
CA TYR A 367 -14.58 7.38 -30.14
C TYR A 367 -13.94 6.13 -30.76
N ARG A 368 -13.07 5.48 -30.00
CA ARG A 368 -12.49 4.17 -30.37
C ARG A 368 -12.99 3.13 -29.37
N PRO A 369 -14.23 2.64 -29.53
CA PRO A 369 -14.76 1.64 -28.63
C PRO A 369 -14.12 0.28 -28.91
N SER A 370 -13.98 -0.53 -27.87
CA SER A 370 -13.63 -1.94 -27.98
C SER A 370 -14.37 -2.72 -26.93
N VAL A 371 -14.65 -3.99 -27.23
CA VAL A 371 -15.33 -4.86 -26.28
C VAL A 371 -14.42 -6.00 -25.89
N ILE A 372 -14.31 -6.24 -24.60
CA ILE A 372 -13.47 -7.29 -24.04
C ILE A 372 -14.32 -8.16 -23.14
N GLU A 373 -14.31 -9.46 -23.43
CA GLU A 373 -14.93 -10.47 -22.57
C GLU A 373 -13.95 -10.84 -21.46
N VAL A 374 -14.47 -10.84 -20.24
CA VAL A 374 -13.72 -11.08 -19.03
C VAL A 374 -14.47 -12.13 -18.22
N ALA A 375 -13.93 -13.34 -18.17
CA ALA A 375 -14.42 -14.35 -17.25
C ALA A 375 -13.70 -14.16 -15.90
N LYS A 376 -14.46 -14.01 -14.82
CA LYS A 376 -13.95 -13.72 -13.49
C LYS A 376 -14.49 -14.73 -12.50
N VAL A 377 -13.60 -15.37 -11.75
CA VAL A 377 -13.93 -16.12 -10.53
C VAL A 377 -13.46 -15.29 -9.35
N ARG A 378 -14.34 -14.97 -8.41
CA ARG A 378 -14.00 -14.09 -7.29
C ARG A 378 -14.45 -14.63 -5.93
N ARG A 379 -13.75 -14.16 -4.90
CA ARG A 379 -14.09 -14.32 -3.49
C ARG A 379 -14.02 -12.96 -2.81
N GLU A 380 -15.06 -12.64 -2.04
CA GLU A 380 -15.14 -11.41 -1.25
C GLU A 380 -15.12 -11.75 0.24
N TYR A 381 -14.42 -10.95 1.04
CA TYR A 381 -14.50 -11.04 2.50
C TYR A 381 -14.45 -9.66 3.16
N PRO A 382 -15.05 -9.53 4.36
CA PRO A 382 -14.88 -8.33 5.15
C PRO A 382 -13.42 -8.24 5.62
N GLY A 383 -12.73 -7.20 5.16
CA GLY A 383 -11.39 -6.88 5.60
C GLY A 383 -11.40 -6.29 7.01
N VAL A 384 -10.38 -5.49 7.31
CA VAL A 384 -10.29 -4.73 8.56
C VAL A 384 -10.67 -3.27 8.29
N PHE A 385 -11.08 -2.54 9.32
CA PHE A 385 -11.27 -1.08 9.25
C PHE A 385 -12.30 -0.62 8.19
N GLY A 386 -13.35 -1.43 7.98
CA GLY A 386 -14.39 -1.13 7.00
C GLY A 386 -13.93 -1.18 5.55
N VAL A 387 -12.82 -1.86 5.26
CA VAL A 387 -12.37 -2.17 3.91
C VAL A 387 -12.91 -3.53 3.49
N HIS A 388 -13.55 -3.59 2.32
CA HIS A 388 -13.93 -4.82 1.66
C HIS A 388 -12.80 -5.28 0.75
N VAL A 389 -12.50 -6.58 0.77
CA VAL A 389 -11.46 -7.17 -0.07
C VAL A 389 -12.10 -8.12 -1.07
N GLU A 390 -11.84 -7.92 -2.36
CA GLU A 390 -12.14 -8.87 -3.44
C GLU A 390 -10.82 -9.48 -3.90
N LEU A 391 -10.72 -10.80 -3.87
CA LEU A 391 -9.67 -11.54 -4.55
C LEU A 391 -10.30 -12.20 -5.78
N ALA A 392 -9.67 -12.10 -6.94
CA ALA A 392 -10.22 -12.68 -8.15
C ALA A 392 -9.16 -13.26 -9.08
N CYS A 393 -9.55 -14.33 -9.77
CA CYS A 393 -8.89 -14.88 -10.93
C CYS A 393 -9.65 -14.43 -12.18
N ILE A 394 -8.96 -13.85 -13.15
CA ILE A 394 -9.52 -13.17 -14.31
C ILE A 394 -8.94 -13.79 -15.58
N ARG A 395 -9.79 -14.18 -16.50
CA ARG A 395 -9.43 -14.69 -17.83
C ARG A 395 -9.85 -13.72 -18.92
N ILE A 396 -8.89 -13.34 -19.76
CA ILE A 396 -9.10 -12.48 -20.93
C ILE A 396 -8.49 -13.20 -22.13
N GLY A 397 -9.35 -13.76 -22.99
CA GLY A 397 -8.91 -14.66 -24.06
C GLY A 397 -8.12 -15.85 -23.48
N PRO A 398 -6.87 -16.10 -23.95
CA PRO A 398 -6.02 -17.16 -23.44
C PRO A 398 -5.23 -16.79 -22.18
N ARG A 399 -5.23 -15.51 -21.77
CA ARG A 399 -4.43 -15.02 -20.64
C ARG A 399 -5.21 -15.07 -19.34
N MET A 400 -4.49 -15.38 -18.26
CA MET A 400 -5.01 -15.45 -16.91
C MET A 400 -4.28 -14.44 -16.02
N PHE A 401 -5.01 -13.83 -15.10
CA PHE A 401 -4.51 -12.82 -14.18
C PHE A 401 -5.13 -13.01 -12.79
N HIS A 402 -4.38 -12.64 -11.76
CA HIS A 402 -4.91 -12.49 -10.41
C HIS A 402 -5.17 -11.01 -10.13
N SER A 403 -6.18 -10.69 -9.33
CA SER A 403 -6.43 -9.31 -8.90
C SER A 403 -6.85 -9.21 -7.45
N ILE A 404 -6.46 -8.11 -6.84
CA ILE A 404 -6.92 -7.69 -5.51
C ILE A 404 -7.65 -6.37 -5.68
N SER A 405 -8.88 -6.27 -5.16
CA SER A 405 -9.60 -5.01 -4.99
C SER A 405 -9.78 -4.71 -3.52
N LEU A 406 -9.48 -3.48 -3.14
CA LEU A 406 -9.81 -2.93 -1.84
C LEU A 406 -10.87 -1.84 -2.04
N GLU A 407 -12.00 -1.97 -1.36
CA GLU A 407 -13.11 -1.01 -1.47
C GLU A 407 -13.50 -0.46 -0.10
N SER A 408 -13.63 0.86 0.03
CA SER A 408 -14.06 1.49 1.27
C SER A 408 -14.59 2.90 1.04
N ARG A 409 -15.35 3.42 2.01
CA ARG A 409 -15.69 4.84 2.07
C ARG A 409 -14.56 5.68 2.65
N TYR A 410 -13.61 5.03 3.34
CA TYR A 410 -12.51 5.69 4.05
C TYR A 410 -11.22 5.51 3.27
N LEU A 411 -10.85 6.53 2.47
CA LEU A 411 -9.62 6.52 1.68
C LEU A 411 -8.38 6.24 2.54
N THR A 412 -8.29 6.81 3.75
CA THR A 412 -7.14 6.59 4.65
C THR A 412 -6.95 5.11 5.02
N ALA A 413 -8.02 4.42 5.42
CA ALA A 413 -7.93 3.00 5.78
C ALA A 413 -7.54 2.15 4.58
N LEU A 414 -8.12 2.46 3.42
CA LEU A 414 -7.84 1.80 2.16
C LEU A 414 -6.38 2.00 1.74
N ARG A 415 -5.84 3.23 1.84
CA ARG A 415 -4.41 3.53 1.58
C ARG A 415 -3.49 2.71 2.47
N VAL A 416 -3.72 2.67 3.77
CA VAL A 416 -2.85 1.94 4.71
C VAL A 416 -2.82 0.45 4.37
N LEU A 417 -3.96 -0.15 4.00
CA LEU A 417 -4.00 -1.56 3.60
C LEU A 417 -3.35 -1.81 2.22
N ALA A 418 -3.62 -0.95 1.24
CA ALA A 418 -3.07 -1.08 -0.12
C ALA A 418 -1.54 -1.10 -0.12
N ARG A 419 -0.92 -0.16 0.60
CA ARG A 419 0.54 -0.02 0.71
C ARG A 419 1.23 -1.27 1.26
N GLY A 420 0.52 -2.04 2.08
CA GLY A 420 1.03 -3.27 2.67
C GLY A 420 1.19 -4.41 1.66
N ILE A 421 0.51 -4.36 0.51
CA ILE A 421 0.53 -5.39 -0.54
C ILE A 421 1.80 -5.22 -1.38
N PRO A 422 2.69 -6.23 -1.45
CA PRO A 422 3.81 -6.23 -2.39
C PRO A 422 3.28 -6.24 -3.82
N ILE A 423 3.72 -5.29 -4.65
CA ILE A 423 3.27 -5.17 -6.04
C ILE A 423 4.19 -5.94 -6.97
N GLY A 424 5.50 -5.92 -6.76
CA GLY A 424 6.45 -6.58 -7.66
C GLY A 424 6.25 -6.21 -9.13
N HIS A 425 5.93 -7.19 -9.97
CA HIS A 425 5.63 -7.03 -11.41
C HIS A 425 4.16 -6.73 -11.72
N GLY A 426 3.32 -6.58 -10.69
CA GLY A 426 1.91 -6.27 -10.83
C GLY A 426 1.65 -4.86 -11.38
N PHE A 427 0.45 -4.68 -11.91
CA PHE A 427 -0.08 -3.41 -12.38
C PHE A 427 -1.13 -2.89 -11.40
N VAL A 428 -0.98 -1.65 -10.94
CA VAL A 428 -1.98 -0.95 -10.11
C VAL A 428 -2.79 -0.01 -10.99
N GLY A 429 -4.11 -0.10 -10.90
CA GLY A 429 -5.02 0.75 -11.67
C GLY A 429 -6.45 0.23 -11.71
N GLY A 430 -7.34 0.98 -12.35
CA GLY A 430 -8.72 0.56 -12.56
C GLY A 430 -8.84 -0.55 -13.62
N TYR A 431 -10.00 -1.23 -13.68
CA TYR A 431 -10.29 -2.20 -14.75
C TYR A 431 -10.14 -1.59 -16.15
N GLY A 432 -10.60 -0.35 -16.37
CA GLY A 432 -10.50 0.30 -17.68
C GLY A 432 -9.05 0.45 -18.15
N GLU A 433 -8.17 0.93 -17.27
CA GLU A 433 -6.75 1.10 -17.55
C GLU A 433 -6.04 -0.24 -17.75
N PHE A 434 -6.36 -1.25 -16.95
CA PHE A 434 -5.82 -2.59 -17.11
C PHE A 434 -6.21 -3.19 -18.46
N LEU A 435 -7.50 -3.13 -18.81
CA LEU A 435 -8.02 -3.65 -20.07
C LEU A 435 -7.44 -2.91 -21.29
N GLU A 436 -7.23 -1.60 -21.17
CA GLU A 436 -6.53 -0.79 -22.18
C GLU A 436 -5.12 -1.32 -22.44
N GLN A 437 -4.35 -1.57 -21.38
CA GLN A 437 -2.99 -2.12 -21.53
C GLN A 437 -3.00 -3.50 -22.17
N ILE A 438 -3.96 -4.36 -21.82
CA ILE A 438 -4.09 -5.68 -22.46
C ILE A 438 -4.42 -5.54 -23.95
N ALA A 439 -5.36 -4.64 -24.30
CA ALA A 439 -5.73 -4.39 -25.69
C ALA A 439 -4.56 -3.84 -26.52
N LEU A 440 -3.82 -2.86 -25.98
CA LEU A 440 -2.65 -2.28 -26.63
C LEU A 440 -1.56 -3.33 -26.86
N ARG A 441 -1.26 -4.19 -25.88
CA ARG A 441 -0.27 -5.25 -26.04
C ARG A 441 -0.67 -6.28 -27.09
N ASN A 442 -1.96 -6.58 -27.23
CA ASN A 442 -2.44 -7.53 -28.24
C ASN A 442 -2.35 -6.95 -29.66
N ALA A 443 -2.55 -5.64 -29.82
CA ALA A 443 -2.38 -4.98 -31.11
C ALA A 443 -0.93 -5.06 -31.60
N HIS A 444 0.04 -4.85 -30.70
CA HIS A 444 1.48 -4.91 -31.04
C HIS A 444 2.00 -6.33 -31.28
N ALA A 445 1.37 -7.36 -30.70
CA ALA A 445 1.74 -8.75 -30.95
C ALA A 445 1.17 -9.30 -32.27
N SER A 446 0.24 -8.58 -32.89
CA SER A 446 -0.42 -8.96 -34.15
C SER A 446 0.10 -8.17 -35.36
N SER A 447 0.99 -7.19 -35.13
CA SER A 447 1.72 -6.40 -36.13
C SER A 447 3.15 -6.90 -36.24
#